data_AF-A0A3L7SWD7-F1
#
_entry.id   AF-A0A3L7SWD7-F1
#
_cell.length_a   1.000
_cell.length_b   1.000
_cell.length_c   1.000
_cell.angle_alpha   90.00
_cell.angle_beta   90.00
_cell.angle_gamma   90.00
#
_symmetry.space_group_name_H-M   'P 1'
#
loop_
_entity.id
_entity.type
_entity.pdbx_description
1 polymer ?
#
loop_
_entity_poly.entity_id
_entity_poly.type
_entity_poly.pdbx_seq_one_letter_code
_entity_poly.pdbx_strand_id
1 'polypeptide(L)'
;LDIETVLDVAKGILGNLGVKVTGLHMHLGSPILSAEPYRLGVAKALNLIAKLREQGHPISVMNMGGGFGIHYRKQEAQPAKAFAEVIVPAVKEAKCKLVLEPGRFIVGNAGLLLSRVIYTKESGGKHFVIQDAAMNDLIRPTLYDAFHRVWPAEPSAEFPNLPEDYEMNVPGGLKVDVVGPVCESGDFLAKGRSLPPMKRGDLLATFSAGAYGMSMSSNYNSRVRAAEVLVDGETSKLIRRRETYQDLVGPELEAMALPN
;
A
#
# COMPACT_ATOMS: atom_id res chain seq x y z
N LEU A 1 -14.44 -8.27 17.90
CA LEU A 1 -15.39 -8.51 19.01
C LEU A 1 -16.79 -8.26 18.46
N ASP A 2 -17.71 -9.18 18.69
CA ASP A 2 -19.13 -8.88 18.48
C ASP A 2 -19.60 -7.79 19.47
N ILE A 3 -20.76 -7.21 19.18
CA ILE A 3 -21.30 -6.07 19.92
C ILE A 3 -21.59 -6.43 21.39
N GLU A 4 -22.04 -7.65 21.66
CA GLU A 4 -22.41 -8.10 23.01
C GLU A 4 -21.17 -8.15 23.90
N THR A 5 -20.10 -8.76 23.40
CA THR A 5 -18.82 -8.82 24.10
C THR A 5 -18.26 -7.43 24.41
N VAL A 6 -18.42 -6.46 23.49
CA VAL A 6 -17.95 -5.08 23.73
C VAL A 6 -18.69 -4.43 24.90
N LEU A 7 -20.00 -4.64 25.00
CA LEU A 7 -20.82 -4.06 26.07
C LEU A 7 -20.55 -4.69 27.43
N ASP A 8 -20.29 -6.00 27.47
CA ASP A 8 -19.94 -6.69 28.71
C ASP A 8 -18.56 -6.27 29.23
N VAL A 9 -17.58 -6.16 28.34
CA VAL A 9 -16.24 -5.66 28.68
C VAL A 9 -16.32 -4.22 29.19
N ALA A 10 -17.07 -3.34 28.51
CA ALA A 10 -17.25 -1.96 28.92
C ALA A 10 -17.88 -1.84 30.32
N LYS A 11 -18.94 -2.62 30.57
CA LYS A 11 -19.59 -2.69 31.89
C LYS A 11 -18.61 -3.08 33.00
N GLY A 12 -17.70 -4.01 32.75
CA GLY A 12 -16.66 -4.41 33.71
C GLY A 12 -15.62 -3.32 34.01
N ILE A 13 -15.53 -2.27 33.20
CA ILE A 13 -14.60 -1.15 33.38
C ILE A 13 -15.23 -0.01 34.20
N LEU A 14 -16.55 -0.02 34.45
CA LEU A 14 -17.20 1.01 35.26
C LEU A 14 -16.63 1.05 36.68
N GLY A 15 -16.22 2.24 37.13
CA GLY A 15 -15.59 2.43 38.44
C GLY A 15 -14.11 2.04 38.51
N ASN A 16 -13.51 1.56 37.41
CA ASN A 16 -12.08 1.31 37.35
C ASN A 16 -11.29 2.65 37.39
N LEU A 17 -10.30 2.74 38.29
CA LEU A 17 -9.51 3.97 38.48
C LEU A 17 -8.39 4.14 37.44
N GLY A 18 -7.94 3.07 36.78
CA GLY A 18 -6.82 3.07 35.84
C GLY A 18 -7.23 3.10 34.36
N VAL A 19 -8.50 2.81 34.05
CA VAL A 19 -8.98 2.68 32.67
C VAL A 19 -10.31 3.40 32.49
N LYS A 20 -10.44 4.17 31.40
CA LYS A 20 -11.66 4.88 31.04
C LYS A 20 -12.03 4.64 29.58
N VAL A 21 -13.23 4.12 29.34
CA VAL A 21 -13.78 3.99 27.98
C VAL A 21 -14.24 5.38 27.50
N THR A 22 -13.59 5.91 26.46
CA THR A 22 -13.81 7.29 25.96
C THR A 22 -14.21 7.36 24.49
N GLY A 23 -14.11 6.26 23.77
CA GLY A 23 -14.30 6.24 22.32
C GLY A 23 -14.63 4.86 21.79
N LEU A 24 -15.10 4.85 20.55
CA LEU A 24 -15.28 3.64 19.75
C LEU A 24 -14.30 3.66 18.58
N HIS A 25 -13.63 2.55 18.31
CA HIS A 25 -12.80 2.33 17.13
C HIS A 25 -13.39 1.24 16.25
N MET A 26 -13.40 1.48 14.94
CA MET A 26 -13.71 0.47 13.94
C MET A 26 -12.75 0.60 12.77
N HIS A 27 -12.14 -0.51 12.38
CA HIS A 27 -11.43 -0.66 11.12
C HIS A 27 -12.08 -1.78 10.31
N LEU A 28 -12.71 -1.41 9.19
CA LEU A 28 -13.55 -2.31 8.39
C LEU A 28 -12.76 -3.22 7.43
N GLY A 29 -11.43 -3.04 7.36
CA GLY A 29 -10.53 -3.79 6.48
C GLY A 29 -9.85 -2.90 5.42
N SER A 30 -9.08 -3.55 4.53
CA SER A 30 -8.37 -2.87 3.45
C SER A 30 -8.13 -3.85 2.27
N PRO A 31 -8.31 -3.42 1.01
CA PRO A 31 -8.81 -2.12 0.58
C PRO A 31 -10.35 -2.06 0.52
N ILE A 32 -10.93 -0.90 0.82
CA ILE A 32 -12.37 -0.62 0.68
C ILE A 32 -12.56 0.38 -0.46
N LEU A 33 -13.18 -0.06 -1.55
CA LEU A 33 -13.28 0.70 -2.79
C LEU A 33 -14.51 1.62 -2.85
N SER A 34 -15.52 1.39 -2.01
CA SER A 34 -16.76 2.17 -1.97
C SER A 34 -17.14 2.59 -0.55
N ALA A 35 -18.00 3.60 -0.42
CA ALA A 35 -18.48 4.09 0.88
C ALA A 35 -19.51 3.17 1.55
N GLU A 36 -20.04 2.17 0.84
CA GLU A 36 -21.14 1.32 1.33
C GLU A 36 -20.80 0.54 2.61
N PRO A 37 -19.62 -0.10 2.77
CA PRO A 37 -19.22 -0.69 4.04
C PRO A 37 -19.18 0.31 5.20
N TYR A 38 -18.76 1.55 4.94
CA TYR A 38 -18.78 2.60 5.96
C TYR A 38 -20.21 3.00 6.32
N ARG A 39 -21.16 3.00 5.38
CA ARG A 39 -22.57 3.29 5.64
C ARG A 39 -23.18 2.29 6.62
N LEU A 40 -22.87 1.01 6.42
CA LEU A 40 -23.29 -0.05 7.35
C LEU A 40 -22.54 0.05 8.69
N GLY A 41 -21.24 0.39 8.65
CA GLY A 41 -20.40 0.55 9.84
C GLY A 41 -20.88 1.68 10.75
N VAL A 42 -21.15 2.88 10.21
CA VAL A 42 -21.56 4.04 11.02
C VAL A 42 -22.89 3.80 11.72
N ALA A 43 -23.84 3.11 11.09
CA ALA A 43 -25.11 2.75 11.73
C ALA A 43 -24.91 1.86 12.97
N LYS A 44 -24.01 0.88 12.88
CA LYS A 44 -23.64 0.02 14.02
C LYS A 44 -22.91 0.80 15.11
N ALA A 45 -22.00 1.70 14.72
CA ALA A 45 -21.29 2.55 15.67
C ALA A 45 -22.23 3.48 16.45
N LEU A 46 -23.20 4.11 15.79
CA LEU A 46 -24.20 4.94 16.46
C LEU A 46 -24.96 4.17 17.53
N ASN A 47 -25.44 2.97 17.21
CA ASN A 47 -26.13 2.09 18.17
C ASN A 47 -25.24 1.73 19.36
N LEU A 48 -23.99 1.36 19.10
CA LEU A 48 -23.04 0.97 20.14
C LEU A 48 -22.65 2.15 21.05
N ILE A 49 -22.43 3.33 20.46
CA ILE A 49 -22.14 4.55 21.22
C ILE A 49 -23.30 4.91 22.16
N ALA A 50 -24.56 4.79 21.69
CA ALA A 50 -25.73 5.04 22.52
C ALA A 50 -25.76 4.09 23.73
N LYS A 51 -25.60 2.78 23.51
CA LYS A 51 -25.59 1.78 24.59
C LYS A 51 -24.43 1.96 25.58
N LEU A 52 -23.24 2.30 25.10
CA LEU A 52 -22.10 2.60 25.98
C LEU A 52 -22.35 3.84 26.85
N ARG A 53 -23.03 4.85 26.31
CA ARG A 53 -23.45 6.03 27.08
C ARG A 53 -24.53 5.70 28.11
N GLU A 54 -25.49 4.84 27.77
CA GLU A 54 -26.50 4.33 28.71
C GLU A 54 -25.85 3.57 29.89
N GLN A 55 -24.74 2.87 29.65
CA GLN A 55 -23.93 2.25 30.71
C GLN A 55 -23.16 3.25 31.59
N GLY A 56 -23.10 4.53 31.20
CA GLY A 56 -22.39 5.58 31.94
C GLY A 56 -20.99 5.93 31.40
N HIS A 57 -20.59 5.40 30.23
CA HIS A 57 -19.31 5.77 29.63
C HIS A 57 -19.42 7.10 28.85
N PRO A 58 -18.51 8.06 29.06
CA PRO A 58 -18.53 9.35 28.40
C PRO A 58 -17.90 9.27 27.01
N ILE A 59 -18.51 8.48 26.12
CA ILE A 59 -18.04 8.30 24.75
C ILE A 59 -18.06 9.65 24.02
N SER A 60 -16.90 10.09 23.55
CA SER A 60 -16.69 11.39 22.89
C SER A 60 -15.83 11.29 21.64
N VAL A 61 -15.30 10.11 21.32
CA VAL A 61 -14.49 9.85 20.13
C VAL A 61 -15.12 8.75 19.29
N MET A 62 -15.17 8.98 17.98
CA MET A 62 -15.56 7.99 16.97
C MET A 62 -14.42 7.86 15.98
N ASN A 63 -13.60 6.82 16.15
CA ASN A 63 -12.48 6.50 15.28
C ASN A 63 -12.95 5.53 14.19
N MET A 64 -13.03 6.02 12.96
CA MET A 64 -13.50 5.26 11.80
C MET A 64 -12.36 4.58 11.02
N GLY A 65 -11.16 4.58 11.60
CA GLY A 65 -9.99 3.90 11.07
C GLY A 65 -9.57 4.40 9.69
N GLY A 66 -8.77 3.58 9.01
CA GLY A 66 -8.46 3.71 7.59
C GLY A 66 -9.21 2.67 6.76
N GLY A 67 -8.66 2.33 5.61
CA GLY A 67 -9.22 1.30 4.70
C GLY A 67 -9.54 1.82 3.31
N PHE A 68 -9.62 3.16 3.15
CA PHE A 68 -9.92 3.82 1.88
C PHE A 68 -9.00 3.33 0.75
N GLY A 69 -9.62 2.77 -0.30
CA GLY A 69 -8.94 2.26 -1.48
C GLY A 69 -8.36 3.37 -2.35
N ILE A 70 -7.47 2.96 -3.24
CA ILE A 70 -6.86 3.81 -4.27
C ILE A 70 -7.01 3.13 -5.63
N HIS A 71 -6.72 3.85 -6.70
CA HIS A 71 -6.66 3.28 -8.05
C HIS A 71 -5.31 2.59 -8.29
N TYR A 72 -5.32 1.25 -8.32
CA TYR A 72 -4.27 0.47 -8.97
C TYR A 72 -4.58 0.27 -10.46
N ARG A 73 -5.85 0.04 -10.80
CA ARG A 73 -6.39 -0.02 -12.16
C ARG A 73 -7.19 1.23 -12.50
N LYS A 74 -7.81 1.26 -13.68
CA LYS A 74 -8.66 2.36 -14.12
C LYS A 74 -9.92 2.41 -13.23
N GLN A 75 -10.14 3.54 -12.54
CA GLN A 75 -11.40 3.90 -11.86
C GLN A 75 -11.95 2.90 -10.81
N GLU A 76 -11.08 2.25 -10.03
CA GLU A 76 -11.52 1.27 -9.01
C GLU A 76 -12.14 1.83 -7.72
N ALA A 77 -11.62 2.95 -7.19
CA ALA A 77 -11.97 3.47 -5.86
C ALA A 77 -12.77 4.77 -5.92
N GLN A 78 -13.73 4.94 -5.02
CA GLN A 78 -14.44 6.21 -4.85
C GLN A 78 -13.54 7.30 -4.24
N PRO A 79 -13.80 8.59 -4.52
CA PRO A 79 -13.03 9.69 -3.94
C PRO A 79 -13.36 9.87 -2.44
N ALA A 80 -12.47 10.55 -1.71
CA ALA A 80 -12.66 10.85 -0.28
C ALA A 80 -14.02 11.49 0.06
N LYS A 81 -14.56 12.30 -0.86
CA LYS A 81 -15.87 12.95 -0.71
C LYS A 81 -17.00 11.93 -0.48
N ALA A 82 -17.00 10.81 -1.20
CA ALA A 82 -18.03 9.78 -1.05
C ALA A 82 -18.01 9.14 0.36
N PHE A 83 -16.82 8.90 0.92
CA PHE A 83 -16.67 8.41 2.29
C PHE A 83 -17.08 9.46 3.33
N ALA A 84 -16.72 10.73 3.10
CA ALA A 84 -17.05 11.83 3.99
C ALA A 84 -18.57 12.08 4.08
N GLU A 85 -19.29 11.98 2.96
CA GLU A 85 -20.76 12.10 2.89
C GLU A 85 -21.48 11.08 3.79
N VAL A 86 -20.87 9.93 4.03
CA VAL A 86 -21.40 8.88 4.91
C VAL A 86 -20.94 9.04 6.36
N ILE A 87 -19.65 9.31 6.56
CA ILE A 87 -19.03 9.31 7.90
C ILE A 87 -19.36 10.57 8.70
N VAL A 88 -19.25 11.75 8.07
CA VAL A 88 -19.33 13.03 8.78
C VAL A 88 -20.70 13.27 9.41
N PRO A 89 -21.84 12.99 8.74
CA PRO A 89 -23.16 13.14 9.37
C PRO A 89 -23.33 12.28 10.62
N ALA A 90 -22.92 11.01 10.57
CA ALA A 90 -23.03 10.10 11.71
C ALA A 90 -22.18 10.54 12.91
N VAL A 91 -20.96 11.04 12.66
CA VAL A 91 -20.11 11.55 13.75
C VAL A 91 -20.72 12.79 14.41
N LYS A 92 -21.32 13.68 13.61
CA LYS A 92 -22.02 14.87 14.12
C LYS A 92 -23.26 14.49 14.93
N GLU A 93 -24.06 13.53 14.46
CA GLU A 93 -25.19 12.96 15.20
C GLU A 93 -24.75 12.39 16.55
N ALA A 94 -23.65 11.63 16.54
CA ALA A 94 -23.06 11.07 17.75
C ALA A 94 -22.49 12.14 18.70
N LYS A 95 -22.31 13.40 18.27
CA LYS A 95 -21.58 14.45 19.01
C LYS A 95 -20.18 13.99 19.44
N CYS A 96 -19.50 13.27 18.56
CA CYS A 96 -18.15 12.76 18.80
C CYS A 96 -17.11 13.54 17.99
N LYS A 97 -15.86 13.50 18.45
CA LYS A 97 -14.70 13.86 17.64
C LYS A 97 -14.43 12.74 16.64
N LEU A 98 -14.29 13.08 15.35
CA LEU A 98 -13.85 12.14 14.33
C LEU A 98 -12.35 11.88 14.45
N VAL A 99 -11.96 10.61 14.38
CA VAL A 99 -10.58 10.18 14.11
C VAL A 99 -10.59 9.29 12.87
N LEU A 100 -9.60 9.49 11.99
CA LEU A 100 -9.35 8.68 10.80
C LEU A 100 -7.89 8.24 10.80
N GLU A 101 -7.63 7.07 10.22
CA GLU A 101 -6.29 6.45 10.17
C GLU A 101 -5.88 6.13 8.71
N PRO A 102 -5.91 7.11 7.77
CA PRO A 102 -5.62 6.83 6.37
C PRO A 102 -4.13 6.52 6.15
N GLY A 103 -3.82 5.28 5.75
CA GLY A 103 -2.47 4.88 5.33
C GLY A 103 -2.34 4.91 3.81
N ARG A 104 -2.74 3.81 3.15
CA ARG A 104 -2.67 3.62 1.69
C ARG A 104 -3.20 4.80 0.89
N PHE A 105 -4.28 5.40 1.37
CA PHE A 105 -4.96 6.51 0.70
C PHE A 105 -4.08 7.76 0.55
N ILE A 106 -3.18 8.02 1.50
CA ILE A 106 -2.27 9.17 1.45
C ILE A 106 -1.07 8.85 0.56
N VAL A 107 -0.37 7.75 0.83
CA VAL A 107 0.98 7.54 0.27
C VAL A 107 1.01 6.56 -0.91
N GLY A 108 -0.05 5.81 -1.16
CA GLY A 108 -0.04 4.71 -2.13
C GLY A 108 0.33 5.15 -3.55
N ASN A 109 -0.42 6.11 -4.10
CA ASN A 109 -0.16 6.67 -5.44
C ASN A 109 0.90 7.79 -5.45
N ALA A 110 1.37 8.23 -4.29
CA ALA A 110 2.45 9.21 -4.20
C ALA A 110 3.84 8.62 -4.48
N GLY A 111 3.99 7.29 -4.35
CA GLY A 111 5.26 6.59 -4.62
C GLY A 111 5.21 5.69 -5.84
N LEU A 112 6.32 5.65 -6.56
CA LEU A 112 6.62 4.66 -7.60
C LEU A 112 7.97 4.00 -7.31
N LEU A 113 8.13 2.76 -7.77
CA LEU A 113 9.40 2.06 -7.76
C LEU A 113 10.03 2.19 -9.15
N LEU A 114 11.18 2.84 -9.22
CA LEU A 114 11.97 2.98 -10.44
C LEU A 114 13.05 1.90 -10.49
N SER A 115 13.16 1.22 -11.62
CA SER A 115 14.10 0.13 -11.86
C SER A 115 14.70 0.24 -13.27
N ARG A 116 15.79 -0.47 -13.50
CA ARG A 116 16.48 -0.56 -14.79
C ARG A 116 16.35 -1.94 -15.39
N VAL A 117 16.05 -2.01 -16.67
CA VAL A 117 16.08 -3.27 -17.44
C VAL A 117 17.52 -3.76 -17.57
N ILE A 118 17.78 -4.99 -17.11
CA ILE A 118 19.08 -5.65 -17.22
C ILE A 118 19.12 -6.50 -18.50
N TYR A 119 18.06 -7.29 -18.75
CA TYR A 119 17.96 -8.18 -19.91
C TYR A 119 16.52 -8.28 -20.40
N THR A 120 16.36 -8.59 -21.67
CA THR A 120 15.12 -9.15 -22.22
C THR A 120 15.37 -10.59 -22.64
N LYS A 121 14.38 -11.45 -22.45
CA LYS A 121 14.48 -12.89 -22.74
C LYS A 121 13.20 -13.37 -23.40
N GLU A 122 13.33 -14.20 -24.41
CA GLU A 122 12.23 -14.99 -24.95
C GLU A 122 12.44 -16.45 -24.60
N SER A 123 11.42 -17.10 -24.04
CA SER A 123 11.51 -18.51 -23.66
C SER A 123 10.12 -19.12 -23.52
N GLY A 124 9.90 -20.28 -24.12
CA GLY A 124 8.63 -21.01 -24.01
C GLY A 124 7.42 -20.22 -24.53
N GLY A 125 7.60 -19.42 -25.58
CA GLY A 125 6.54 -18.57 -26.14
C GLY A 125 6.14 -17.37 -25.28
N LYS A 126 6.94 -17.04 -24.25
CA LYS A 126 6.77 -15.85 -23.42
C LYS A 126 7.97 -14.91 -23.55
N HIS A 127 7.69 -13.62 -23.42
CA HIS A 127 8.70 -12.58 -23.34
C HIS A 127 8.83 -12.09 -21.89
N PHE A 128 10.07 -11.91 -21.46
CA PHE A 128 10.42 -11.47 -20.13
C PHE A 128 11.24 -10.19 -20.21
N VAL A 129 10.88 -9.22 -19.38
CA VAL A 129 11.69 -8.03 -19.12
C VAL A 129 12.27 -8.19 -17.72
N ILE A 130 13.57 -8.49 -17.65
CA ILE A 130 14.30 -8.72 -16.41
C ILE A 130 14.90 -7.39 -15.97
N GLN A 131 14.44 -6.87 -14.84
CA GLN A 131 14.86 -5.58 -14.26
C GLN A 131 15.69 -5.76 -12.99
N ASP A 132 16.28 -4.69 -12.46
CA ASP A 132 17.11 -4.72 -11.26
C ASP A 132 16.34 -4.57 -9.93
N ALA A 133 15.01 -4.46 -9.98
CA ALA A 133 14.12 -4.53 -8.82
C ALA A 133 13.35 -5.86 -8.77
N ALA A 134 13.08 -6.35 -7.57
CA ALA A 134 12.48 -7.67 -7.31
C ALA A 134 11.41 -7.63 -6.22
N MET A 135 10.85 -8.80 -5.91
CA MET A 135 9.92 -9.02 -4.81
C MET A 135 10.47 -8.61 -3.44
N ASN A 136 11.79 -8.61 -3.23
CA ASN A 136 12.38 -8.10 -2.00
C ASN A 136 12.30 -6.57 -1.91
N ASP A 137 12.09 -5.87 -3.03
CA ASP A 137 11.88 -4.41 -3.11
C ASP A 137 10.39 -4.06 -3.08
N LEU A 138 9.54 -4.83 -3.78
CA LEU A 138 8.08 -4.71 -3.77
C LEU A 138 7.42 -6.09 -3.76
N ILE A 139 7.06 -6.56 -2.57
CA ILE A 139 6.54 -7.93 -2.39
C ILE A 139 5.06 -8.10 -2.77
N ARG A 140 4.32 -6.99 -2.92
CA ARG A 140 2.85 -7.04 -3.06
C ARG A 140 2.36 -7.90 -4.24
N PRO A 141 2.97 -7.87 -5.44
CA PRO A 141 2.52 -8.68 -6.57
C PRO A 141 2.55 -10.17 -6.26
N THR A 142 3.62 -10.69 -5.65
CA THR A 142 3.70 -12.13 -5.34
C THR A 142 2.96 -12.52 -4.06
N LEU A 143 2.78 -11.60 -3.11
CA LEU A 143 2.14 -11.90 -1.82
C LEU A 143 0.61 -11.84 -1.90
N TYR A 144 0.07 -10.97 -2.75
CA TYR A 144 -1.37 -10.68 -2.81
C TYR A 144 -1.97 -10.81 -4.21
N ASP A 145 -1.20 -11.28 -5.20
CA ASP A 145 -1.54 -11.13 -6.62
C ASP A 145 -1.90 -9.68 -7.00
N ALA A 146 -1.26 -8.72 -6.31
CA ALA A 146 -1.61 -7.32 -6.44
C ALA A 146 -1.15 -6.76 -7.78
N PHE A 147 -2.06 -6.05 -8.44
CA PHE A 147 -1.72 -5.31 -9.64
C PHE A 147 -1.03 -3.99 -9.33
N HIS A 148 0.03 -3.72 -10.07
CA HIS A 148 0.65 -2.41 -10.19
C HIS A 148 0.79 -2.08 -11.67
N ARG A 149 0.56 -0.82 -12.03
CA ARG A 149 0.84 -0.34 -13.38
C ARG A 149 2.34 -0.35 -13.57
N VAL A 150 2.79 -0.68 -14.77
CA VAL A 150 4.20 -0.64 -15.16
C VAL A 150 4.30 0.07 -16.51
N TRP A 151 5.22 1.02 -16.63
CA TRP A 151 5.50 1.73 -17.89
C TRP A 151 6.96 2.17 -17.98
N PRO A 152 7.52 2.37 -19.18
CA PRO A 152 8.79 3.07 -19.35
C PRO A 152 8.74 4.46 -18.72
N ALA A 153 9.77 4.83 -17.96
CA ALA A 153 9.89 6.19 -17.43
C ALA A 153 10.25 7.20 -18.54
N GLU A 154 10.93 6.72 -19.58
CA GLU A 154 11.30 7.48 -20.77
C GLU A 154 10.73 6.73 -22.00
N PRO A 155 9.44 6.92 -22.32
CA PRO A 155 8.85 6.28 -23.48
C PRO A 155 9.45 6.80 -24.79
N SER A 156 9.54 5.93 -25.81
CA SER A 156 9.99 6.35 -27.14
C SER A 156 8.94 7.23 -27.83
N ALA A 157 9.37 7.97 -28.86
CA ALA A 157 8.47 8.85 -29.62
C ALA A 157 7.28 8.11 -30.29
N GLU A 158 7.40 6.80 -30.50
CA GLU A 158 6.34 5.94 -31.04
C GLU A 158 5.27 5.59 -29.98
N PHE A 159 5.58 5.76 -28.69
CA PHE A 159 4.71 5.46 -27.56
C PHE A 159 4.62 6.65 -26.58
N PRO A 160 4.33 7.88 -27.05
CA PRO A 160 4.57 9.10 -26.27
C PRO A 160 3.64 9.23 -25.05
N ASN A 161 2.50 8.54 -25.04
CA ASN A 161 1.47 8.68 -24.02
C ASN A 161 1.40 7.45 -23.11
N LEU A 162 1.14 7.70 -21.82
CA LEU A 162 0.71 6.66 -20.91
C LEU A 162 -0.62 6.04 -21.41
N PRO A 163 -0.81 4.73 -21.32
CA PRO A 163 -2.08 4.12 -21.68
C PRO A 163 -3.16 4.55 -20.69
N GLU A 164 -4.38 4.76 -21.17
CA GLU A 164 -5.53 5.03 -20.28
C GLU A 164 -5.86 3.83 -19.38
N ASP A 165 -5.57 2.62 -19.86
CA ASP A 165 -5.75 1.36 -19.17
C ASP A 165 -4.50 0.49 -19.37
N TYR A 166 -3.87 0.08 -18.27
CA TYR A 166 -2.62 -0.69 -18.28
C TYR A 166 -2.85 -2.20 -18.49
N GLU A 167 -4.09 -2.61 -18.71
CA GLU A 167 -4.47 -3.99 -19.01
C GLU A 167 -4.81 -4.20 -20.49
N MET A 168 -4.99 -3.12 -21.24
CA MET A 168 -5.26 -3.20 -22.67
C MET A 168 -4.00 -3.58 -23.46
N ASN A 169 -4.20 -4.13 -24.66
CA ASN A 169 -3.12 -4.27 -25.62
C ASN A 169 -2.76 -2.90 -26.18
N VAL A 170 -1.50 -2.51 -26.04
CA VAL A 170 -0.95 -1.29 -26.63
C VAL A 170 -0.61 -1.60 -28.10
N PRO A 171 -1.11 -0.84 -29.09
CA PRO A 171 -0.74 -1.03 -30.48
C PRO A 171 0.79 -0.97 -30.68
N GLY A 172 1.37 -2.00 -31.29
CA GLY A 172 2.82 -2.14 -31.44
C GLY A 172 3.57 -2.59 -30.17
N GLY A 173 2.86 -2.75 -29.04
CA GLY A 173 3.41 -3.30 -27.81
C GLY A 173 3.51 -4.82 -27.82
N LEU A 174 4.36 -5.36 -26.96
CA LEU A 174 4.58 -6.78 -26.74
C LEU A 174 4.05 -7.19 -25.37
N LYS A 175 3.41 -8.36 -25.30
CA LYS A 175 2.95 -8.93 -24.02
C LYS A 175 4.13 -9.57 -23.29
N VAL A 176 4.47 -9.04 -22.13
CA VAL A 176 5.66 -9.44 -21.36
C VAL A 176 5.34 -9.70 -19.88
N ASP A 177 6.14 -10.56 -19.25
CA ASP A 177 6.25 -10.68 -17.79
C ASP A 177 7.44 -9.81 -17.34
N VAL A 178 7.20 -8.89 -16.39
CA VAL A 178 8.23 -8.04 -15.76
C VAL A 178 8.69 -8.72 -14.47
N VAL A 179 9.94 -9.17 -14.45
CA VAL A 179 10.52 -10.04 -13.41
C VAL A 179 11.80 -9.48 -12.84
N GLY A 180 12.12 -9.85 -11.60
CA GLY A 180 13.35 -9.44 -10.93
C GLY A 180 14.46 -10.49 -10.99
N PRO A 181 15.60 -10.23 -10.32
CA PRO A 181 16.75 -11.14 -10.28
C PRO A 181 16.75 -12.14 -9.10
N VAL A 182 15.71 -12.17 -8.26
CA VAL A 182 15.62 -13.11 -7.13
C VAL A 182 15.34 -14.52 -7.65
N CYS A 183 15.93 -15.52 -7.00
CA CYS A 183 15.91 -16.92 -7.43
C CYS A 183 14.57 -17.63 -7.11
N GLU A 184 13.44 -16.96 -7.32
CA GLU A 184 12.11 -17.48 -7.05
C GLU A 184 11.21 -17.35 -8.27
N SER A 185 10.41 -18.39 -8.54
CA SER A 185 9.40 -18.32 -9.61
C SER A 185 8.33 -17.27 -9.33
N GLY A 186 8.18 -16.87 -8.06
CA GLY A 186 7.33 -15.78 -7.60
C GLY A 186 7.92 -14.39 -7.81
N ASP A 187 9.16 -14.24 -8.28
CA ASP A 187 9.78 -12.91 -8.45
C ASP A 187 9.30 -12.20 -9.73
N PHE A 188 8.06 -11.72 -9.68
CA PHE A 188 7.47 -10.88 -10.72
C PHE A 188 6.90 -9.60 -10.11
N LEU A 189 7.00 -8.50 -10.85
CA LEU A 189 6.24 -7.27 -10.53
C LEU A 189 4.98 -7.13 -11.38
N ALA A 190 4.96 -7.71 -12.58
CA ALA A 190 3.76 -7.74 -13.41
C ALA A 190 3.79 -8.92 -14.40
N LYS A 191 2.62 -9.52 -14.67
CA LYS A 191 2.49 -10.63 -15.63
C LYS A 191 1.61 -10.26 -16.81
N GLY A 192 2.03 -10.62 -18.01
CA GLY A 192 1.28 -10.43 -19.25
C GLY A 192 0.88 -8.99 -19.52
N ARG A 193 1.76 -8.02 -19.25
CA ARG A 193 1.52 -6.59 -19.54
C ARG A 193 1.93 -6.27 -20.97
N SER A 194 1.14 -5.47 -21.66
CA SER A 194 1.51 -4.95 -22.98
C SER A 194 2.41 -3.73 -22.79
N LEU A 195 3.70 -3.86 -23.11
CA LEU A 195 4.69 -2.79 -23.02
C LEU A 195 5.27 -2.48 -24.40
N PRO A 196 5.72 -1.24 -24.65
CA PRO A 196 6.60 -0.96 -25.79
C PRO A 196 7.82 -1.89 -25.80
N PRO A 197 8.49 -2.09 -26.95
CA PRO A 197 9.75 -2.83 -26.99
C PRO A 197 10.77 -2.26 -26.00
N MET A 198 11.21 -3.09 -25.06
CA MET A 198 12.18 -2.72 -24.03
C MET A 198 13.58 -3.20 -24.40
N LYS A 199 14.61 -2.43 -24.02
CA LYS A 199 16.02 -2.83 -24.14
C LYS A 199 16.76 -2.66 -22.82
N ARG A 200 17.91 -3.32 -22.72
CA ARG A 200 18.83 -3.15 -21.59
C ARG A 200 19.16 -1.67 -21.39
N GLY A 201 19.07 -1.21 -20.16
CA GLY A 201 19.34 0.16 -19.76
C GLY A 201 18.09 1.03 -19.63
N ASP A 202 16.98 0.68 -20.26
CA ASP A 202 15.72 1.42 -20.13
C ASP A 202 15.24 1.43 -18.67
N LEU A 203 14.55 2.50 -18.29
CA LEU A 203 13.96 2.66 -16.96
C LEU A 203 12.48 2.26 -16.97
N LEU A 204 12.07 1.50 -15.96
CA LEU A 204 10.69 1.12 -15.72
C LEU A 204 10.19 1.76 -14.42
N ALA A 205 9.00 2.36 -14.49
CA ALA A 205 8.26 2.84 -13.34
C ALA A 205 7.15 1.84 -13.00
N THR A 206 7.20 1.29 -11.78
CA THR A 206 6.11 0.53 -11.18
C THR A 206 5.33 1.45 -10.25
N PHE A 207 4.12 1.82 -10.66
CA PHE A 207 3.30 2.83 -9.99
C PHE A 207 2.65 2.28 -8.71
N SER A 208 2.07 3.18 -7.91
CA SER A 208 1.29 2.83 -6.71
C SER A 208 2.08 2.06 -5.66
N ALA A 209 3.39 2.28 -5.58
CA ALA A 209 4.34 1.56 -4.72
C ALA A 209 4.64 2.28 -3.40
N GLY A 210 4.04 3.45 -3.13
CA GLY A 210 4.35 4.24 -1.93
C GLY A 210 3.74 3.72 -0.62
N ALA A 211 2.75 2.83 -0.69
CA ALA A 211 2.17 2.18 0.49
C ALA A 211 2.44 0.68 0.47
N TYR A 212 2.99 0.15 1.57
CA TYR A 212 3.33 -1.27 1.69
C TYR A 212 4.31 -1.75 0.61
N GLY A 213 5.16 -0.83 0.13
CA GLY A 213 6.31 -1.09 -0.74
C GLY A 213 7.57 -1.21 0.12
N MET A 214 8.34 -0.13 0.25
CA MET A 214 9.57 -0.10 1.07
C MET A 214 9.36 -0.60 2.50
N SER A 215 8.20 -0.32 3.12
CA SER A 215 7.89 -0.80 4.47
C SER A 215 7.80 -2.33 4.60
N MET A 216 7.69 -3.05 3.49
CA MET A 216 7.70 -4.51 3.40
C MET A 216 8.94 -5.04 2.66
N SER A 217 9.92 -4.18 2.37
CA SER A 217 11.15 -4.57 1.69
C SER A 217 12.06 -5.37 2.61
N SER A 218 12.72 -6.38 2.05
CA SER A 218 13.64 -7.27 2.74
C SER A 218 15.00 -7.33 2.05
N ASN A 219 15.97 -7.90 2.75
CA ASN A 219 17.30 -8.18 2.21
C ASN A 219 17.42 -9.61 1.65
N TYR A 220 16.30 -10.21 1.23
CA TYR A 220 16.33 -11.54 0.63
C TYR A 220 17.27 -11.57 -0.59
N ASN A 221 17.97 -12.69 -0.77
CA ASN A 221 19.13 -12.84 -1.67
C ASN A 221 20.28 -11.85 -1.41
N SER A 222 20.46 -11.40 -0.15
CA SER A 222 21.52 -10.47 0.26
C SER A 222 21.52 -9.16 -0.55
N ARG A 223 20.33 -8.72 -0.97
CA ARG A 223 20.14 -7.48 -1.72
C ARG A 223 19.94 -6.33 -0.76
N VAL A 224 20.70 -5.26 -0.93
CA VAL A 224 20.58 -4.04 -0.13
C VAL A 224 19.29 -3.30 -0.49
N ARG A 225 18.54 -2.79 0.50
CA ARG A 225 17.30 -2.04 0.20
C ARG A 225 17.61 -0.79 -0.62
N ALA A 226 16.67 -0.43 -1.49
CA ALA A 226 16.77 0.73 -2.36
C ALA A 226 16.86 2.06 -1.60
N ALA A 227 17.37 3.08 -2.29
CA ALA A 227 17.25 4.47 -1.83
C ALA A 227 15.80 4.97 -1.99
N GLU A 228 15.42 5.98 -1.20
CA GLU A 228 14.16 6.71 -1.37
C GLU A 228 14.45 8.19 -1.62
N VAL A 229 13.78 8.73 -2.64
CA VAL A 229 13.92 10.13 -3.07
C VAL A 229 12.53 10.78 -3.02
N LEU A 230 12.46 11.94 -2.36
CA LEU A 230 11.27 12.80 -2.38
C LEU A 230 11.45 13.84 -3.48
N VAL A 231 10.44 13.98 -4.33
CA VAL A 231 10.36 15.05 -5.34
C VAL A 231 9.35 16.09 -4.86
N ASP A 232 9.75 17.36 -4.87
CA ASP A 232 8.92 18.52 -4.53
C ASP A 232 9.11 19.61 -5.58
N GLY A 233 8.10 19.77 -6.45
CA GLY A 233 8.17 20.62 -7.64
C GLY A 233 9.35 20.23 -8.55
N GLU A 234 10.27 21.17 -8.75
CA GLU A 234 11.47 20.98 -9.57
C GLU A 234 12.68 20.43 -8.77
N THR A 235 12.53 20.25 -7.46
CA THR A 235 13.61 19.80 -6.59
C THR A 235 13.45 18.34 -6.18
N SER A 236 14.56 17.67 -5.88
CA SER A 236 14.55 16.33 -5.29
C SER A 236 15.51 16.23 -4.12
N LYS A 237 15.16 15.38 -3.15
CA LYS A 237 15.94 15.13 -1.94
C LYS A 237 16.02 13.64 -1.66
N LEU A 238 17.24 13.15 -1.43
CA LEU A 238 17.45 11.82 -0.87
C LEU A 238 16.92 11.80 0.57
N ILE A 239 15.84 11.06 0.81
CA ILE A 239 15.22 10.92 2.14
C ILE A 239 15.61 9.61 2.83
N ARG A 240 16.09 8.62 2.05
CA ARG A 240 16.74 7.41 2.56
C ARG A 240 17.88 7.02 1.63
N ARG A 241 19.11 6.91 2.15
CA ARG A 241 20.23 6.38 1.36
C ARG A 241 20.00 4.90 1.04
N ARG A 242 20.59 4.43 -0.06
CA ARG A 242 20.70 3.00 -0.33
C ARG A 242 21.47 2.34 0.81
N GLU A 243 21.04 1.14 1.21
CA GLU A 243 21.82 0.30 2.12
C GLU A 243 23.13 -0.15 1.43
N THR A 244 24.13 -0.43 2.23
CA THR A 244 25.43 -0.97 1.82
C THR A 244 25.53 -2.42 2.26
N TYR A 245 26.48 -3.17 1.71
CA TYR A 245 26.72 -4.55 2.18
C TYR A 245 27.14 -4.58 3.66
N GLN A 246 27.78 -3.52 4.16
CA GLN A 246 28.11 -3.38 5.58
C GLN A 246 26.85 -3.22 6.45
N ASP A 247 25.83 -2.51 5.98
CA ASP A 247 24.55 -2.43 6.71
C ASP A 247 23.89 -3.81 6.82
N LEU A 248 24.03 -4.63 5.79
CA LEU A 248 23.41 -5.96 5.74
C LEU A 248 23.96 -6.91 6.81
N VAL A 249 25.29 -6.92 7.00
CA VAL A 249 25.98 -7.82 7.93
C VAL A 249 26.41 -7.12 9.23
N GLY A 250 26.05 -5.84 9.42
CA GLY A 250 26.48 -5.04 10.56
C GLY A 250 26.25 -5.73 11.90
N PRO A 251 25.02 -6.20 12.21
CA PRO A 251 24.74 -6.92 13.44
C PRO A 251 25.56 -8.21 13.61
N GLU A 252 25.88 -8.91 12.51
CA GLU A 252 26.70 -10.14 12.53
C GLU A 252 28.17 -9.82 12.81
N LEU A 253 28.71 -8.76 12.18
CA LEU A 253 30.08 -8.29 12.42
C LEU A 253 30.26 -7.78 13.85
N GLU A 254 29.27 -7.05 14.38
CA GLU A 254 29.26 -6.59 15.78
C GLU A 254 29.28 -7.77 16.75
N ALA A 255 28.45 -8.79 16.49
CA ALA A 255 28.43 -10.00 17.31
C ALA A 255 29.76 -10.75 17.28
N MET A 256 30.41 -10.86 16.11
CA MET A 256 31.73 -11.48 15.96
C MET A 256 32.86 -10.73 16.68
N ALA A 257 32.68 -9.44 16.96
CA ALA A 257 33.65 -8.63 17.68
C ALA A 257 33.52 -8.71 19.21
N LEU A 258 32.46 -9.33 19.73
CA LEU A 258 32.29 -9.53 21.17
C LEU A 258 33.27 -10.59 21.68
N PRO A 259 33.89 -10.39 22.86
CA PRO A 259 34.69 -11.43 23.49
C PRO A 259 33.81 -12.63 23.86
N ASN A 260 34.33 -13.84 23.68
CA ASN A 260 33.70 -15.11 24.09
C ASN A 260 33.51 -15.20 25.60
#